data_AF-A0A382PEF9-F1
#
_entry.id   AF-A0A382PEF9-F1
#
_cell.length_a   1.000
_cell.length_b   1.000
_cell.length_c   1.000
_cell.angle_alpha   90.00
_cell.angle_beta   90.00
_cell.angle_gamma   90.00
#
_symmetry.space_group_name_H-M   'P 1'
#
loop_
_entity.id
_entity.type
_entity.pdbx_description
1 polymer ?
#
loop_
_entity_poly.entity_id
_entity_poly.type
_entity_poly.pdbx_seq_one_letter_code
_entity_poly.pdbx_strand_id
1 'polypeptide(L)'
;MIAFFLLKEIPSIKNIIGLVIAFFGVFILTGAPNLEGKYFGVLLTLSGAFTWSLGAVMAKPLSKKIGAFALMTWLAVFSGPMLILISAIVNGNPIQYILIANFNSWLTVLYLGFFMQPAAYGAWYYVLSKYPVNKVMPVLLLLPITGLITAIFLLGEDPPKQVFLGGTVIVLGVGMI
;
A
#
# COMPACT_ATOMS: atom_id res chain seq x y z
N MET A 1 -10.30 -4.23 -11.25
CA MET A 1 -10.14 -4.67 -12.66
C MET A 1 -9.19 -5.87 -12.81
N ILE A 2 -8.01 -5.89 -12.19
CA ILE A 2 -7.09 -7.03 -12.30
C ILE A 2 -7.72 -8.36 -11.83
N ALA A 3 -8.46 -8.36 -10.72
CA ALA A 3 -9.20 -9.53 -10.24
C ALA A 3 -10.28 -10.04 -11.22
N PHE A 4 -10.85 -9.16 -12.04
CA PHE A 4 -11.80 -9.57 -13.08
C PHE A 4 -11.10 -10.41 -14.16
N PHE A 5 -9.95 -9.97 -14.64
CA PHE A 5 -9.21 -10.70 -15.67
C PHE A 5 -8.56 -11.98 -15.14
N LEU A 6 -7.94 -11.95 -13.95
CA LEU A 6 -7.18 -13.08 -13.42
C LEU A 6 -8.02 -14.07 -12.59
N LEU A 7 -9.02 -13.57 -11.86
CA LEU A 7 -9.84 -14.40 -10.96
C LEU A 7 -11.29 -14.53 -11.44
N LYS A 8 -11.66 -13.91 -12.56
CA LYS A 8 -13.03 -13.87 -13.09
C LYS A 8 -14.05 -13.28 -12.10
N GLU A 9 -13.59 -12.42 -11.19
CA GLU A 9 -14.45 -11.70 -10.24
C GLU A 9 -15.12 -10.50 -10.95
N ILE A 10 -16.43 -10.57 -11.19
CA ILE A 10 -17.18 -9.52 -11.89
C ILE A 10 -17.35 -8.30 -10.97
N PRO A 11 -16.82 -7.11 -11.34
CA PRO A 11 -17.01 -5.92 -10.55
C PRO A 11 -18.47 -5.45 -10.63
N SER A 12 -19.06 -5.10 -9.51
CA SER A 12 -20.40 -4.51 -9.50
C SER A 12 -20.37 -3.08 -10.05
N ILE A 13 -21.51 -2.58 -10.54
CA ILE A 13 -21.66 -1.18 -10.98
C ILE A 13 -21.30 -0.20 -9.84
N LYS A 14 -21.64 -0.54 -8.58
CA LYS A 14 -21.27 0.27 -7.41
C LYS A 14 -19.76 0.40 -7.26
N ASN A 15 -19.01 -0.69 -7.52
CA ASN A 15 -17.56 -0.71 -7.44
C ASN A 15 -16.93 0.20 -8.50
N ILE A 16 -17.53 0.27 -9.70
CA ILE A 16 -17.06 1.16 -10.78
C ILE A 16 -17.32 2.62 -10.41
N ILE A 17 -18.52 2.94 -9.94
CA ILE A 17 -18.87 4.30 -9.50
C ILE A 17 -17.96 4.75 -8.36
N GLY A 18 -17.80 3.91 -7.33
CA GLY A 18 -16.94 4.20 -6.19
C GLY A 18 -15.48 4.42 -6.59
N LEU A 19 -14.98 3.64 -7.54
CA LEU A 19 -13.65 3.82 -8.11
C LEU A 19 -13.49 5.18 -8.79
N VAL A 20 -14.44 5.57 -9.64
CA VAL A 20 -14.43 6.88 -10.33
C VAL A 20 -14.43 8.03 -9.33
N ILE A 21 -15.27 7.96 -8.29
CA ILE A 21 -15.32 8.96 -7.21
C ILE A 21 -13.97 9.05 -6.49
N ALA A 22 -13.39 7.90 -6.12
CA ALA A 22 -12.10 7.86 -5.45
C ALA A 22 -10.97 8.47 -6.32
N PHE A 23 -10.95 8.19 -7.62
CA PHE A 23 -10.02 8.81 -8.57
C PHE A 23 -10.20 10.33 -8.64
N PHE A 24 -11.44 10.81 -8.58
CA PHE A 24 -11.72 12.25 -8.55
C PHE A 24 -11.18 12.90 -7.27
N GLY A 25 -11.29 12.21 -6.13
CA GLY A 25 -10.67 12.64 -4.86
C GLY A 25 -9.14 12.74 -4.95
N VAL A 26 -8.50 11.78 -5.62
CA VAL A 26 -7.05 11.85 -5.91
C VAL A 26 -6.73 13.05 -6.81
N PHE A 27 -7.55 13.32 -7.84
CA PHE A 27 -7.35 14.48 -8.71
C PHE A 27 -7.43 15.81 -7.93
N ILE A 28 -8.35 15.92 -6.96
CA ILE A 28 -8.43 17.09 -6.07
C ILE A 28 -7.13 17.26 -5.27
N LEU A 29 -6.54 16.17 -4.78
CA LEU A 29 -5.23 16.20 -4.12
C LEU A 29 -4.11 16.66 -5.07
N THR A 30 -4.23 16.37 -6.37
CA THR A 30 -3.22 16.79 -7.35
C THR A 30 -3.18 18.28 -7.63
N GLY A 31 -4.27 19.00 -7.37
CA GLY A 31 -4.35 20.47 -7.47
C GLY A 31 -3.70 21.21 -6.29
N ALA A 32 -3.10 20.50 -5.33
CA ALA A 32 -2.32 21.14 -4.28
C ALA A 32 -1.02 21.73 -4.88
N PRO A 33 -0.62 22.96 -4.50
CA PRO A 33 0.52 23.69 -5.11
C PRO A 33 1.88 22.97 -5.06
N ASN A 34 1.99 21.84 -4.36
CA ASN A 34 3.22 21.05 -4.21
C ASN A 34 3.53 20.07 -5.37
N LEU A 35 2.69 19.98 -6.41
CA LEU A 35 2.79 18.97 -7.48
C LEU A 35 3.19 19.49 -8.87
N GLU A 36 3.34 20.81 -9.04
CA GLU A 36 3.90 21.36 -10.28
C GLU A 36 5.29 20.77 -10.58
N GLY A 37 5.46 20.23 -11.79
CA GLY A 37 6.72 19.62 -12.24
C GLY A 37 7.01 18.20 -11.73
N LYS A 38 6.15 17.57 -10.93
CA LYS A 38 6.41 16.25 -10.30
C LYS A 38 5.71 15.06 -10.97
N TYR A 39 5.36 15.18 -12.25
CA TYR A 39 4.63 14.13 -13.00
C TYR A 39 5.33 12.76 -13.02
N PHE A 40 6.66 12.74 -13.00
CA PHE A 40 7.42 11.49 -12.93
C PHE A 40 7.17 10.73 -11.62
N GLY A 41 7.10 11.44 -10.49
CA GLY A 41 6.76 10.84 -9.20
C GLY A 41 5.34 10.25 -9.20
N VAL A 42 4.38 10.96 -9.79
CA VAL A 42 3.00 10.47 -9.95
C VAL A 42 2.97 9.17 -10.77
N LEU A 43 3.70 9.11 -11.89
CA LEU A 43 3.81 7.91 -12.71
C LEU A 43 4.42 6.73 -11.93
N LEU A 44 5.46 6.96 -11.14
CA LEU A 44 6.06 5.93 -10.28
C LEU A 44 5.07 5.43 -9.23
N THR A 45 4.31 6.32 -8.58
CA THR A 45 3.28 5.95 -7.61
C THR A 45 2.18 5.10 -8.24
N LEU A 46 1.68 5.49 -9.42
CA LEU A 46 0.67 4.72 -10.14
C LEU A 46 1.20 3.34 -10.55
N SER A 47 2.45 3.27 -11.01
CA SER A 47 3.11 2.01 -11.37
C SER A 47 3.29 1.09 -10.15
N GLY A 48 3.63 1.67 -9.00
CA GLY A 48 3.71 0.96 -7.72
C GLY A 48 2.36 0.41 -7.29
N ALA A 49 1.30 1.23 -7.34
CA ALA A 49 -0.06 0.81 -7.01
C ALA A 49 -0.57 -0.32 -7.92
N PHE A 50 -0.28 -0.25 -9.22
CA PHE A 50 -0.61 -1.29 -10.18
C PHE A 50 0.13 -2.61 -9.86
N THR A 51 1.45 -2.53 -9.67
CA THR A 51 2.30 -3.69 -9.34
C THR A 51 1.85 -4.36 -8.05
N TRP A 52 1.56 -3.56 -7.02
CA TRP A 52 1.05 -4.08 -5.74
C TRP A 52 -0.31 -4.75 -5.90
N SER A 53 -1.25 -4.12 -6.61
CA SER A 53 -2.57 -4.70 -6.84
C SER A 53 -2.49 -6.01 -7.63
N LEU A 54 -1.58 -6.11 -8.60
CA LEU A 54 -1.31 -7.34 -9.33
C LEU A 54 -0.78 -8.43 -8.38
N GLY A 55 0.23 -8.10 -7.59
CA GLY A 55 0.80 -9.00 -6.58
C GLY A 55 -0.23 -9.50 -5.58
N ALA A 56 -1.10 -8.62 -5.06
CA ALA A 56 -2.17 -8.98 -4.13
C ALA A 56 -3.19 -9.95 -4.75
N VAL A 57 -3.55 -9.75 -6.03
CA VAL A 57 -4.46 -10.65 -6.75
C VAL A 57 -3.81 -12.01 -7.01
N MET A 58 -2.54 -12.04 -7.42
CA MET A 58 -1.78 -13.28 -7.63
C MET A 58 -1.51 -14.04 -6.32
N ALA A 59 -1.34 -13.31 -5.22
CA ALA A 59 -1.12 -13.85 -3.89
C ALA A 59 -2.35 -14.59 -3.33
N LYS A 60 -3.57 -14.20 -3.71
CA LYS A 60 -4.80 -14.82 -3.20
C LYS A 60 -4.89 -16.34 -3.42
N PRO A 61 -4.75 -16.89 -4.64
CA PRO A 61 -4.80 -18.34 -4.86
C PRO A 61 -3.61 -19.06 -4.21
N LEU A 62 -2.43 -18.43 -4.15
CA LEU A 62 -1.26 -19.01 -3.48
C LEU A 62 -1.47 -19.10 -1.96
N SER A 63 -1.98 -18.02 -1.35
CA SER A 63 -2.30 -17.95 0.08
C SER A 63 -3.28 -19.05 0.49
N LYS A 64 -4.27 -19.38 -0.37
CA LYS A 64 -5.18 -20.51 -0.13
C LYS A 64 -4.50 -21.88 -0.19
N LYS A 65 -3.47 -22.05 -1.02
CA LYS A 65 -2.78 -23.34 -1.23
C LYS A 65 -1.73 -23.62 -0.15
N ILE A 66 -0.90 -22.64 0.18
CA ILE A 66 0.26 -22.81 1.07
C ILE A 66 0.09 -22.12 2.43
N GLY A 67 -0.98 -21.34 2.62
CA GLY A 67 -1.22 -20.55 3.81
C GLY A 67 -0.59 -19.15 3.74
N ALA A 68 -1.18 -18.20 4.47
CA ALA A 68 -0.76 -16.79 4.51
C ALA A 68 0.68 -16.60 5.01
N PHE A 69 1.05 -17.29 6.10
CA PHE A 69 2.39 -17.20 6.67
C PHE A 69 3.47 -17.74 5.73
N ALA A 70 3.26 -18.93 5.13
CA ALA A 70 4.24 -19.50 4.21
C ALA A 70 4.43 -18.63 2.96
N LEU A 71 3.34 -18.09 2.41
CA LEU A 71 3.41 -17.15 1.29
C LEU A 71 4.26 -15.93 1.65
N MET A 72 4.04 -15.35 2.83
CA MET A 72 4.79 -14.19 3.28
C MET A 72 6.27 -14.50 3.48
N THR A 73 6.61 -15.66 4.07
CA THR A 73 8.00 -16.10 4.22
C THR A 73 8.71 -16.18 2.86
N TRP A 74 8.07 -16.83 1.87
CA TRP A 74 8.64 -16.91 0.53
C TRP A 74 8.78 -15.54 -0.14
N LEU A 75 7.78 -14.67 0.00
CA LEU A 75 7.88 -13.30 -0.50
C LEU A 75 9.09 -12.58 0.11
N ALA A 76 9.30 -12.66 1.42
CA ALA A 76 10.43 -12.03 2.08
C ALA A 76 11.78 -12.60 1.61
N VAL A 77 11.88 -13.92 1.47
CA VAL A 77 13.10 -14.61 1.00
C VAL A 77 13.45 -14.21 -0.43
N PHE A 78 12.48 -14.10 -1.33
CA PHE A 78 12.74 -13.68 -2.71
C PHE A 78 12.94 -12.17 -2.85
N SER A 79 12.18 -11.35 -2.12
CA SER A 79 12.26 -9.90 -2.23
C SER A 79 13.50 -9.33 -1.54
N GLY A 80 13.97 -9.93 -0.44
CA GLY A 80 15.09 -9.41 0.36
C GLY A 80 16.37 -9.18 -0.46
N PRO A 81 16.93 -10.22 -1.10
CA PRO A 81 18.11 -10.08 -1.96
C PRO A 81 17.87 -9.12 -3.13
N MET A 82 16.69 -9.18 -3.74
CA MET A 82 16.32 -8.31 -4.87
C MET A 82 16.31 -6.83 -4.46
N LEU A 83 15.75 -6.50 -3.28
CA LEU A 83 15.71 -5.15 -2.75
C LEU A 83 17.11 -4.65 -2.36
N ILE A 84 17.96 -5.51 -1.80
CA ILE A 84 19.36 -5.16 -1.51
C ILE A 84 20.11 -4.84 -2.81
N LEU A 85 19.94 -5.65 -3.86
CA LEU A 85 20.54 -5.41 -5.17
C LEU A 85 20.05 -4.10 -5.80
N ILE A 86 18.74 -3.85 -5.79
CA ILE A 86 18.16 -2.61 -6.32
C ILE A 86 18.67 -1.41 -5.51
N SER A 87 18.73 -1.51 -4.18
CA SER A 87 19.29 -0.46 -3.34
C SER A 87 20.76 -0.21 -3.66
N ALA A 88 21.54 -1.26 -3.97
CA ALA A 88 22.94 -1.10 -4.34
C ALA A 88 23.12 -0.32 -5.66
N ILE A 89 22.22 -0.55 -6.62
CA ILE A 89 22.22 0.13 -7.92
C ILE A 89 21.76 1.60 -7.78
N VAL A 90 20.71 1.85 -6.98
CA VAL A 90 20.07 3.17 -6.90
C VAL A 90 20.75 4.08 -5.87
N ASN A 91 21.09 3.55 -4.69
CA ASN A 91 21.58 4.32 -3.54
C ASN A 91 23.10 4.15 -3.29
N GLY A 92 23.79 3.36 -4.11
CA GLY A 92 25.21 3.02 -3.94
C GLY A 92 25.44 1.92 -2.90
N ASN A 93 26.66 1.82 -2.37
CA ASN A 93 27.08 0.67 -1.55
C ASN A 93 26.25 0.50 -0.24
N PRO A 94 25.44 -0.57 -0.11
CA PRO A 94 24.60 -0.78 1.06
C PRO A 94 25.38 -0.99 2.36
N ILE A 95 26.63 -1.47 2.27
CA ILE A 95 27.48 -1.78 3.44
C ILE A 95 27.75 -0.53 4.27
N GLN A 96 27.93 0.63 3.63
CA GLN A 96 28.20 1.88 4.35
C GLN A 96 27.05 2.25 5.28
N TYR A 97 25.79 2.10 4.83
CA TYR A 97 24.61 2.38 5.63
C TYR A 97 24.46 1.42 6.82
N ILE A 98 24.87 0.15 6.66
CA ILE A 98 24.86 -0.85 7.73
C ILE A 98 25.88 -0.50 8.82
N LEU A 99 27.08 -0.05 8.42
CA LEU A 99 28.17 0.27 9.36
C LEU A 99 27.88 1.51 10.21
N ILE A 100 27.18 2.50 9.66
CA ILE A 100 26.83 3.73 10.37
C ILE A 100 25.49 3.64 11.13
N ALA A 101 24.76 2.53 10.98
CA ALA A 101 23.46 2.35 11.62
C ALA A 101 23.59 2.27 13.15
N ASN A 102 22.92 3.19 13.85
CA ASN A 102 22.91 3.21 15.31
C ASN A 102 21.90 2.21 15.90
N PHE A 103 21.89 2.10 17.24
CA PHE A 103 20.99 1.19 17.95
C PHE A 103 19.50 1.42 17.63
N ASN A 104 19.06 2.68 17.52
CA ASN A 104 17.67 3.00 17.21
C ASN A 104 17.29 2.59 15.77
N SER A 105 18.21 2.71 14.82
CA SER A 105 18.01 2.22 13.46
C SER A 105 17.79 0.71 13.45
N TRP A 106 18.59 -0.05 14.19
CA TRP A 106 18.42 -1.51 14.30
C TRP A 106 17.16 -1.91 15.02
N LEU A 107 16.78 -1.19 16.08
CA LEU A 107 15.52 -1.41 16.79
C LEU A 107 14.32 -1.18 15.85
N THR A 108 14.41 -0.17 14.99
CA THR A 108 13.40 0.12 13.95
C THR A 108 13.32 -1.01 12.94
N VAL A 109 14.45 -1.54 12.46
CA VAL A 109 14.48 -2.70 11.54
C VAL A 109 13.86 -3.93 12.19
N LEU A 110 14.19 -4.23 13.44
CA LEU A 110 13.61 -5.35 14.18
C LEU A 110 12.10 -5.19 14.34
N TYR A 111 11.66 -4.00 14.78
CA TYR A 111 10.24 -3.70 14.93
C TYR A 111 9.47 -3.85 13.61
N LEU A 112 9.96 -3.23 12.53
CA LEU A 112 9.30 -3.26 11.23
C LEU A 112 9.32 -4.67 10.61
N GLY A 113 10.46 -5.36 10.68
CA GLY A 113 10.67 -6.64 10.02
C GLY A 113 10.09 -7.85 10.74
N PHE A 114 10.20 -7.93 12.07
CA PHE A 114 9.79 -9.10 12.84
C PHE A 114 8.41 -8.97 13.48
N PHE A 115 7.97 -7.76 13.82
CA PHE A 115 6.70 -7.56 14.50
C PHE A 115 5.63 -7.02 13.55
N MET A 116 5.87 -5.84 12.98
CA MET A 116 4.92 -5.15 12.11
C MET A 116 4.64 -5.93 10.83
N GLN A 117 5.67 -6.35 10.08
CA GLN A 117 5.50 -7.05 8.81
C GLN A 117 4.69 -8.35 8.96
N PRO A 118 5.06 -9.31 9.83
CA PRO A 118 4.35 -10.58 9.96
C PRO A 118 2.94 -10.41 10.48
N ALA A 119 2.73 -9.50 11.44
CA ALA A 119 1.41 -9.21 11.96
C ALA A 119 0.50 -8.62 10.88
N ALA A 120 0.96 -7.57 10.17
CA ALA A 120 0.15 -6.87 9.18
C ALA A 120 -0.16 -7.75 7.95
N TYR A 121 0.86 -8.34 7.33
CA TYR A 121 0.66 -9.16 6.12
C TYR A 121 0.08 -10.53 6.43
N GLY A 122 0.39 -11.11 7.59
CA GLY A 122 -0.24 -12.33 8.07
C GLY A 122 -1.75 -12.14 8.24
N ALA A 123 -2.17 -11.07 8.92
CA ALA A 123 -3.59 -10.73 9.06
C ALA A 123 -4.24 -10.43 7.69
N TRP A 124 -3.58 -9.63 6.85
CA TRP A 124 -4.09 -9.27 5.52
C TRP A 124 -4.35 -10.50 4.65
N TYR A 125 -3.34 -11.36 4.46
CA TYR A 125 -3.47 -12.53 3.61
C TYR A 125 -4.39 -13.59 4.21
N TYR A 126 -4.46 -13.70 5.54
CA TYR A 126 -5.45 -14.55 6.20
C TYR A 126 -6.88 -14.13 5.84
N VAL A 127 -7.22 -12.84 5.98
CA VAL A 127 -8.54 -12.33 5.62
C VAL A 127 -8.80 -12.46 4.12
N LEU A 128 -7.80 -12.14 3.28
CA LEU A 128 -7.89 -12.26 1.82
C LEU A 128 -8.11 -13.71 1.36
N SER A 129 -7.59 -14.69 2.10
CA SER A 129 -7.81 -16.11 1.80
C SER A 129 -9.25 -16.53 2.07
N LYS A 130 -9.94 -15.89 3.03
CA LYS A 130 -11.29 -16.26 3.49
C LYS A 130 -12.40 -15.50 2.77
N TYR A 131 -12.18 -14.24 2.42
CA TYR A 131 -13.22 -13.37 1.85
C TYR A 131 -12.91 -12.96 0.40
N PRO A 132 -13.94 -12.65 -0.41
CA PRO A 132 -13.77 -12.04 -1.72
C PRO A 132 -12.99 -10.72 -1.65
N VAL A 133 -12.20 -10.36 -2.68
CA VAL A 133 -11.30 -9.20 -2.61
C VAL A 133 -12.09 -7.93 -2.33
N ASN A 134 -13.21 -7.74 -3.01
CA ASN A 134 -14.08 -6.58 -2.84
C ASN A 134 -14.61 -6.37 -1.40
N LYS A 135 -14.74 -7.43 -0.58
CA LYS A 135 -15.15 -7.27 0.83
C LYS A 135 -14.00 -6.88 1.77
N VAL A 136 -12.76 -7.15 1.36
CA VAL A 136 -11.57 -6.88 2.17
C VAL A 136 -11.02 -5.49 1.89
N MET A 137 -11.14 -5.02 0.65
CA MET A 137 -10.62 -3.72 0.20
C MET A 137 -11.12 -2.52 1.03
N PRO A 138 -12.37 -2.45 1.52
CA PRO A 138 -12.81 -1.34 2.35
C PRO A 138 -12.01 -1.16 3.66
N VAL A 139 -11.36 -2.20 4.19
CA VAL A 139 -10.48 -2.08 5.36
C VAL A 139 -9.31 -1.12 5.09
N LEU A 140 -8.86 -1.02 3.84
CA LEU A 140 -7.78 -0.11 3.44
C LEU A 140 -8.19 1.38 3.55
N LEU A 141 -9.50 1.69 3.71
CA LEU A 141 -9.96 3.04 4.03
C LEU A 141 -9.46 3.56 5.37
N LEU A 142 -9.10 2.65 6.27
CA LEU A 142 -8.51 3.03 7.55
C LEU A 142 -7.15 3.67 7.35
N LEU A 143 -6.38 3.28 6.32
CA LEU A 143 -5.03 3.79 6.07
C LEU A 143 -4.96 5.31 5.89
N PRO A 144 -5.73 5.95 4.97
CA PRO A 144 -5.70 7.41 4.83
C PRO A 144 -6.22 8.13 6.08
N ILE A 145 -7.21 7.56 6.78
CA ILE A 145 -7.79 8.17 7.98
C ILE A 145 -6.77 8.14 9.13
N THR A 146 -6.19 6.99 9.42
CA THR A 146 -5.18 6.86 10.48
C THR A 146 -3.93 7.65 10.13
N GLY A 147 -3.50 7.63 8.86
CA GLY A 147 -2.37 8.43 8.39
C GLY A 147 -2.56 9.93 8.65
N LEU A 148 -3.72 10.48 8.30
CA LEU A 148 -4.05 11.89 8.54
C LEU A 148 -4.10 12.21 10.04
N ILE A 149 -4.73 11.35 10.85
CA ILE A 149 -4.80 11.51 12.31
C ILE A 149 -3.38 11.51 12.90
N THR A 150 -2.53 10.56 12.49
CA THR A 150 -1.15 10.50 12.99
C THR A 150 -0.31 11.69 12.54
N ALA A 151 -0.52 12.19 11.32
CA ALA A 151 0.17 13.39 10.84
C ALA A 151 -0.17 14.63 11.69
N ILE A 152 -1.45 14.81 12.01
CA ILE A 152 -1.91 15.93 12.85
C ILE A 152 -1.44 15.77 14.30
N PHE A 153 -1.71 14.63 14.93
CA PHE A 153 -1.54 14.48 16.37
C PHE A 153 -0.13 14.04 16.79
N LEU A 154 0.57 13.24 15.99
CA LEU A 154 1.93 12.78 16.32
C LEU A 154 3.01 13.65 15.70
N LEU A 155 2.80 14.13 14.46
CA LEU A 155 3.80 14.95 13.74
C LEU A 155 3.53 16.45 13.85
N GLY A 156 2.34 16.87 14.30
CA GLY A 156 1.98 18.28 14.43
C GLY A 156 1.82 18.99 13.08
N GLU A 157 1.56 18.24 12.00
CA GLU A 157 1.34 18.83 10.68
C GLU A 157 -0.02 19.56 10.63
N ASP A 158 -0.09 20.63 9.84
CA ASP A 158 -1.34 21.37 9.53
C ASP A 158 -1.71 21.14 8.05
N PRO A 159 -2.49 20.08 7.74
CA PRO A 159 -2.80 19.74 6.37
C PRO A 159 -3.69 20.81 5.73
N PRO A 160 -3.42 21.21 4.49
CA PRO A 160 -4.23 22.22 3.82
C PRO A 160 -5.65 21.68 3.53
N LYS A 161 -6.63 22.58 3.38
CA LYS A 161 -8.05 22.24 3.19
C LYS A 161 -8.30 21.25 2.04
N GLN A 162 -7.47 21.27 1.02
CA GLN A 162 -7.50 20.34 -0.12
C GLN A 162 -7.29 18.89 0.31
N VAL A 163 -6.45 18.63 1.32
CA VAL A 163 -6.21 17.28 1.86
C VAL A 163 -7.46 16.73 2.52
N PHE A 164 -8.16 17.55 3.31
CA PHE A 164 -9.43 17.16 3.91
C PHE A 164 -10.49 16.87 2.83
N LEU A 165 -10.65 17.76 1.85
CA LEU A 165 -11.64 17.60 0.78
C LEU A 165 -11.35 16.35 -0.07
N GLY A 166 -10.13 16.22 -0.58
CA GLY A 166 -9.71 15.07 -1.38
C GLY A 166 -9.79 13.76 -0.59
N GLY A 167 -9.36 13.76 0.67
CA GLY A 167 -9.46 12.63 1.58
C GLY A 167 -10.91 12.17 1.80
N THR A 168 -11.83 13.10 2.07
CA THR A 168 -13.26 12.78 2.24
C THR A 168 -13.85 12.17 0.97
N VAL A 169 -13.54 12.72 -0.21
CA VAL A 169 -14.01 12.17 -1.49
C VAL A 169 -13.48 10.76 -1.74
N ILE A 170 -12.20 10.50 -1.43
CA ILE A 170 -11.61 9.15 -1.51
C ILE A 170 -12.33 8.18 -0.57
N VAL A 171 -12.55 8.57 0.69
CA VAL A 171 -13.21 7.73 1.69
C VAL A 171 -14.63 7.38 1.27
N LEU A 172 -15.40 8.37 0.78
CA LEU A 172 -16.75 8.15 0.30
C LEU A 172 -16.79 7.25 -0.94
N GLY A 173 -15.89 7.49 -1.91
CA GLY A 173 -15.82 6.69 -3.14
C GLY A 173 -15.47 5.23 -2.85
N VAL A 174 -14.43 4.97 -2.07
CA VAL A 174 -14.04 3.60 -1.72
C VAL A 174 -15.05 2.94 -0.78
N GLY A 175 -15.74 3.71 0.07
CA GLY A 175 -16.81 3.19 0.93
C GLY A 175 -18.03 2.64 0.18
N MET A 176 -18.16 2.96 -1.11
CA MET A 176 -19.21 2.42 -1.99
C MET A 176 -18.85 1.07 -2.64
N ILE A 177 -17.58 0.63 -2.56
CA ILE A 177 -17.01 -0.55 -3.24
C ILE A 177 -17.19 -1.81 -2.38
#